data_AF-A0A1E4IA03-F1
#
_entry.id   AF-A0A1E4IA03-F1
#
_cell.length_a   1.000
_cell.length_b   1.000
_cell.length_c   1.000
_cell.angle_alpha   90.00
_cell.angle_beta   90.00
_cell.angle_gamma   90.00
#
_symmetry.space_group_name_H-M   'P 1'
#
loop_
_entity.id
_entity.type
_entity.pdbx_description
1 polymer ?
#
loop_
_entity_poly.entity_id
_entity_poly.type
_entity_poly.pdbx_seq_one_letter_code
_entity_poly.pdbx_strand_id
1 'polypeptide(L)'
;MKMNFGQRVPAFLQAGLLVATCFVSGGPASADEPYTQGALRNYNTYCVQCHGINRNGRGVNSRDMSVQPRDHSDAKGMGDIPNEEIFHVIKDGGLAVNKSVLMPAWGNVMNDEEIKELVAYLRFVCNCGSGK
;
A
#
# COMPACT_ATOMS: atom_id res chain seq x y z
N MET A 1 38.21 54.38 -57.74
CA MET A 1 37.86 53.33 -56.77
C MET A 1 37.87 53.91 -55.36
N LYS A 2 36.71 53.97 -54.69
CA LYS A 2 36.59 54.31 -53.26
C LYS A 2 36.04 53.06 -52.56
N MET A 3 36.68 52.60 -51.49
CA MET A 3 36.05 51.68 -50.54
C MET A 3 36.32 52.19 -49.12
N ASN A 4 35.22 52.45 -48.43
CA ASN A 4 35.13 53.06 -47.11
C ASN A 4 35.12 52.00 -46.00
N PHE A 5 35.65 52.39 -44.86
CA PHE A 5 35.65 51.70 -43.58
C PHE A 5 34.23 51.67 -42.97
N GLY A 6 33.79 50.51 -42.46
CA GLY A 6 32.42 50.31 -41.97
C GLY A 6 32.28 49.22 -40.88
N GLN A 7 32.40 49.68 -39.63
CA GLN A 7 31.73 49.26 -38.38
C GLN A 7 30.98 47.91 -38.21
N ARG A 8 31.26 47.34 -37.01
CA ARG A 8 30.37 46.73 -36.00
C ARG A 8 29.81 45.32 -36.26
N VAL A 9 30.19 44.41 -35.36
CA VAL A 9 29.49 43.14 -35.05
C VAL A 9 29.22 43.09 -33.53
N PRO A 10 28.17 42.39 -33.08
CA PRO A 10 27.22 42.93 -32.11
C PRO A 10 27.30 42.28 -30.73
N ALA A 11 26.56 42.91 -29.83
CA ALA A 11 26.07 42.49 -28.52
C ALA A 11 26.21 41.00 -28.14
N PHE A 12 26.80 40.80 -26.97
CA PHE A 12 26.74 39.60 -26.15
C PHE A 12 25.28 39.12 -25.99
N LEU A 13 24.94 37.96 -26.56
CA LEU A 13 23.76 37.21 -26.15
C LEU A 13 24.05 36.54 -24.81
N GLN A 14 23.50 37.09 -23.73
CA GLN A 14 23.32 36.37 -22.47
C GLN A 14 22.28 35.27 -22.67
N ALA A 15 22.75 34.03 -22.82
CA ALA A 15 21.91 32.85 -22.67
C ALA A 15 21.63 32.65 -21.16
N GLY A 16 20.48 33.12 -20.70
CA GLY A 16 19.99 32.87 -19.34
C GLY A 16 19.64 31.39 -19.16
N LEU A 17 20.31 30.73 -18.23
CA LEU A 17 19.98 29.38 -17.78
C LEU A 17 18.71 29.44 -16.92
N LEU A 18 17.55 29.15 -17.51
CA LEU A 18 16.30 28.97 -16.77
C LEU A 18 16.36 27.63 -16.02
N VAL A 19 16.71 27.67 -14.74
CA VAL A 19 16.52 26.54 -13.83
C VAL A 19 15.02 26.43 -13.54
N ALA A 20 14.34 25.56 -14.28
CA ALA A 20 12.96 25.20 -13.99
C ALA A 20 12.93 24.36 -12.70
N THR A 21 12.68 25.00 -11.56
CA THR A 21 12.37 24.30 -10.31
C THR A 21 11.00 23.63 -10.47
N CYS A 22 11.00 22.33 -10.74
CA CYS A 22 9.82 21.49 -10.61
C CYS A 22 9.44 21.44 -9.12
N PHE A 23 8.54 22.32 -8.70
CA PHE A 23 7.82 22.16 -7.45
C PHE A 23 6.93 20.91 -7.60
N VAL A 24 7.36 19.80 -7.01
CA VAL A 24 6.50 18.62 -6.84
C VAL A 24 5.46 19.01 -5.80
N SER A 25 4.29 19.43 -6.28
CA SER A 25 3.09 19.57 -5.46
C SER A 25 2.67 18.18 -4.97
N GLY A 26 3.00 17.86 -3.71
CA GLY A 26 2.36 16.77 -3.00
C GLY A 26 0.88 17.09 -2.84
N GLY A 27 0.03 16.49 -3.67
CA GLY A 27 -1.42 16.60 -3.54
C GLY A 27 -1.90 15.98 -2.21
N PRO A 28 -3.05 16.42 -1.69
CA PRO A 28 -3.62 15.82 -0.49
C PRO A 28 -3.89 14.34 -0.75
N ALA A 29 -3.38 13.47 0.13
CA ALA A 29 -3.86 12.10 0.20
C ALA A 29 -5.37 12.15 0.43
N SER A 30 -6.16 11.54 -0.46
CA SER A 30 -7.63 11.53 -0.37
C SER A 30 -8.04 11.02 1.02
N ALA A 31 -8.81 11.84 1.73
CA ALA A 31 -9.32 11.58 3.06
C ALA A 31 -10.61 10.73 3.04
N ASP A 32 -10.99 10.17 1.89
CA ASP A 32 -12.29 9.56 1.67
C ASP A 32 -12.27 8.02 1.76
N GLU A 33 -11.09 7.41 1.84
CA GLU A 33 -10.98 5.96 2.00
C GLU A 33 -11.25 5.57 3.47
N PRO A 34 -12.09 4.54 3.73
CA PRO A 34 -12.45 4.12 5.10
C PRO A 34 -11.31 3.36 5.82
N TYR A 35 -10.08 3.47 5.32
CA TYR A 35 -8.86 2.86 5.85
C TYR A 35 -7.65 3.77 5.63
N THR A 36 -6.60 3.58 6.42
CA THR A 36 -5.39 4.39 6.29
C THR A 36 -4.53 3.93 5.11
N GLN A 37 -3.84 4.86 4.45
CA GLN A 37 -2.82 4.53 3.46
C GLN A 37 -1.66 3.70 4.07
N GLY A 38 -1.45 3.81 5.39
CA GLY A 38 -0.56 2.95 6.17
C GLY A 38 -0.98 1.48 6.11
N ALA A 39 -2.25 1.17 6.41
CA ALA A 39 -2.78 -0.18 6.34
C ALA A 39 -2.68 -0.78 4.94
N LEU A 40 -3.04 -0.02 3.90
CA LEU A 40 -2.91 -0.47 2.52
C LEU A 40 -1.44 -0.80 2.16
N ARG A 41 -0.51 0.09 2.54
CA ARG A 41 0.92 -0.13 2.33
C ARG A 41 1.41 -1.37 3.08
N ASN A 42 1.06 -1.52 4.36
CA ASN A 42 1.45 -2.67 5.16
C ASN A 42 0.89 -3.97 4.58
N TYR A 43 -0.38 -3.99 4.18
CA TYR A 43 -0.97 -5.15 3.53
C TYR A 43 -0.24 -5.52 2.23
N ASN A 44 0.02 -4.53 1.37
CA ASN A 44 0.74 -4.73 0.12
C ASN A 44 2.17 -5.25 0.31
N THR A 45 2.87 -4.75 1.34
CA THR A 45 4.25 -5.15 1.63
C THR A 45 4.33 -6.55 2.21
N TYR A 46 3.45 -6.90 3.16
CA TYR A 46 3.64 -8.08 4.01
C TYR A 46 2.64 -9.22 3.74
N CYS A 47 1.44 -8.92 3.25
CA CYS A 47 0.33 -9.89 3.20
C CYS A 47 0.05 -10.42 1.78
N VAL A 48 0.20 -9.58 0.76
CA VAL A 48 -0.19 -9.88 -0.64
C VAL A 48 0.49 -11.13 -1.21
N GLN A 49 1.72 -11.41 -0.81
CA GLN A 49 2.48 -12.54 -1.34
C GLN A 49 1.78 -13.88 -1.10
N CYS A 50 1.03 -14.00 -0.01
CA CYS A 50 0.24 -15.18 0.34
C CYS A 50 -1.26 -14.96 0.12
N HIS A 51 -1.81 -13.81 0.53
CA HIS A 51 -3.25 -13.53 0.46
C HIS A 51 -3.73 -12.98 -0.90
N GLY A 52 -2.81 -12.68 -1.82
CA GLY A 52 -3.10 -12.30 -3.20
C GLY A 52 -3.35 -10.81 -3.43
N ILE A 53 -3.05 -10.35 -4.65
CA ILE A 53 -3.31 -8.97 -5.09
C ILE A 53 -4.82 -8.67 -5.07
N ASN A 54 -5.65 -9.67 -5.31
CA ASN A 54 -7.11 -9.55 -5.25
C ASN A 54 -7.68 -9.87 -3.86
N ARG A 55 -6.81 -10.08 -2.85
CA ARG A 55 -7.17 -10.36 -1.45
C ARG A 55 -7.96 -11.64 -1.26
N ASN A 56 -7.86 -12.55 -2.23
CA ASN A 56 -8.71 -13.73 -2.36
C ASN A 56 -8.01 -15.04 -1.93
N GLY A 57 -6.93 -14.95 -1.16
CA GLY A 57 -6.14 -16.11 -0.73
C GLY A 57 -5.25 -16.73 -1.81
N ARG A 58 -5.21 -16.14 -3.02
CA ARG A 58 -4.47 -16.66 -4.18
C ARG A 58 -3.19 -15.87 -4.45
N GLY A 59 -2.34 -15.75 -3.43
CA GLY A 59 -1.01 -15.16 -3.57
C GLY A 59 -0.03 -16.06 -4.32
N VAL A 60 1.05 -15.46 -4.83
CA VAL A 60 2.11 -16.19 -5.56
C VAL A 60 2.73 -17.32 -4.73
N ASN A 61 2.76 -17.15 -3.40
CA ASN A 61 3.30 -18.14 -2.48
C ASN A 61 2.28 -19.18 -2.00
N SER A 62 0.99 -19.07 -2.36
CA SER A 62 -0.05 -19.94 -1.76
C SER A 62 -0.25 -21.28 -2.47
N ARG A 63 0.17 -21.43 -3.73
CA ARG A 63 -0.16 -22.57 -4.61
C ARG A 63 0.10 -23.95 -3.97
N ASP A 64 1.24 -24.11 -3.32
CA ASP A 64 1.71 -25.41 -2.81
C ASP A 64 1.53 -25.55 -1.28
N MET A 65 0.80 -24.62 -0.64
CA MET A 65 0.53 -24.68 0.80
C MET A 65 -0.56 -25.72 1.13
N SER A 66 -0.32 -26.56 2.13
CA SER A 66 -1.32 -27.53 2.62
C SER A 66 -2.53 -26.86 3.28
N VAL A 67 -2.31 -25.71 3.92
CA VAL A 67 -3.35 -24.84 4.45
C VAL A 67 -3.35 -23.55 3.64
N GLN A 68 -4.40 -23.34 2.86
CA GLN A 68 -4.51 -22.16 2.00
C GLN A 68 -4.75 -20.89 2.82
N PRO A 69 -4.15 -19.74 2.45
CA PRO A 69 -4.44 -18.46 3.05
C PRO A 69 -5.92 -18.12 2.88
N ARG A 70 -6.48 -17.44 3.89
CA ARG A 70 -7.87 -17.01 3.87
C ARG A 70 -8.13 -16.01 2.73
N ASP A 71 -9.29 -16.16 2.10
CA ASP A 71 -9.91 -15.14 1.25
C ASP A 71 -10.45 -14.01 2.14
N HIS A 72 -9.81 -12.85 2.07
CA HIS A 72 -10.19 -11.67 2.83
C HIS A 72 -11.32 -10.86 2.16
N SER A 73 -11.67 -11.18 0.91
CA SER A 73 -12.81 -10.61 0.19
C SER A 73 -14.13 -11.36 0.45
N ASP A 74 -14.07 -12.55 1.07
CA ASP A 74 -15.27 -13.29 1.49
C ASP A 74 -15.98 -12.59 2.65
N ALA A 75 -17.06 -11.88 2.31
CA ALA A 75 -17.90 -11.14 3.26
C ALA A 75 -18.43 -12.02 4.39
N LYS A 76 -18.85 -13.26 4.09
CA LYS A 76 -19.39 -14.15 5.11
C LYS A 76 -18.26 -14.72 5.97
N GLY A 77 -17.24 -15.29 5.32
CA GLY A 77 -16.13 -15.93 6.02
C GLY A 77 -15.31 -14.98 6.89
N MET A 78 -15.24 -13.70 6.54
CA MET A 78 -14.63 -12.66 7.36
C MET A 78 -15.60 -12.06 8.38
N GLY A 79 -16.87 -11.90 8.02
CA GLY A 79 -17.91 -11.31 8.89
C GLY A 79 -18.10 -12.05 10.21
N ASP A 80 -17.96 -13.38 10.19
CA ASP A 80 -18.14 -14.25 11.35
C ASP A 80 -16.93 -14.21 12.34
N ILE A 81 -15.78 -13.65 11.93
CA ILE A 81 -14.57 -13.62 12.76
C ILE A 81 -14.55 -12.35 13.62
N PRO A 82 -14.34 -12.40 14.94
CA PRO A 82 -14.21 -11.20 15.77
C PRO A 82 -12.97 -10.35 15.42
N ASN A 83 -13.06 -9.02 15.56
CA ASN A 83 -11.91 -8.12 15.33
C ASN A 83 -10.68 -8.50 16.17
N GLU A 84 -10.89 -8.94 17.41
CA GLU A 84 -9.82 -9.36 18.32
C GLU A 84 -9.07 -10.59 17.79
N GLU A 85 -9.78 -11.55 17.19
CA GLU A 85 -9.15 -12.72 16.56
C GLU A 85 -8.32 -12.30 15.33
N ILE A 86 -8.81 -11.36 14.53
CA ILE A 86 -8.06 -10.80 13.40
C ILE A 86 -6.81 -10.04 13.90
N PHE A 87 -6.94 -9.29 15.00
CA PHE A 87 -5.81 -8.60 15.61
C PHE A 87 -4.74 -9.59 16.07
N HIS A 88 -5.11 -10.63 16.81
CA HIS A 88 -4.18 -11.64 17.31
C HIS A 88 -3.54 -12.46 16.20
N VAL A 89 -4.26 -12.84 15.15
CA VAL A 89 -3.64 -13.61 14.06
C VAL A 89 -2.58 -12.78 13.33
N ILE A 90 -2.76 -11.46 13.21
CA ILE A 90 -1.76 -10.57 12.63
C ILE A 90 -0.59 -10.38 13.60
N LYS A 91 -0.88 -10.10 14.87
CA LYS A 91 0.15 -9.79 15.88
C LYS A 91 1.01 -11.01 16.21
N ASP A 92 0.37 -12.13 16.48
CA ASP A 92 0.96 -13.33 17.08
C ASP A 92 1.16 -14.47 16.06
N GLY A 93 0.68 -14.28 14.83
CA GLY A 93 0.83 -15.23 13.72
C GLY A 93 -0.23 -16.33 13.70
N GLY A 94 -0.21 -17.15 12.65
CA GLY A 94 -1.27 -18.15 12.42
C GLY A 94 -1.33 -19.23 13.49
N LEU A 95 -0.18 -19.67 14.02
CA LEU A 95 -0.13 -20.72 15.04
C LEU A 95 -0.84 -20.32 16.33
N ALA A 96 -0.79 -19.04 16.73
CA ALA A 96 -1.40 -18.53 17.95
C ALA A 96 -2.93 -18.73 17.99
N VAL A 97 -3.57 -18.86 16.82
CA VAL A 97 -5.02 -19.05 16.68
C VAL A 97 -5.37 -20.33 15.91
N ASN A 98 -4.52 -21.36 16.02
CA ASN A 98 -4.70 -22.68 15.40
C ASN A 98 -4.86 -22.65 13.87
N LYS A 99 -4.10 -21.79 13.19
CA LYS A 99 -3.99 -21.70 11.72
C LYS A 99 -2.58 -22.09 11.26
N SER A 100 -2.30 -21.86 9.97
CA SER A 100 -1.01 -22.21 9.36
C SER A 100 0.16 -21.56 10.10
N VAL A 101 1.17 -22.35 10.43
CA VAL A 101 2.47 -21.88 10.97
C VAL A 101 3.22 -20.97 10.00
N LEU A 102 2.84 -20.99 8.71
CA LEU A 102 3.45 -20.16 7.67
C LEU A 102 2.99 -18.70 7.71
N MET A 103 1.91 -18.38 8.44
CA MET A 103 1.49 -17.00 8.66
C MET A 103 2.34 -16.39 9.79
N PRO A 104 3.27 -15.47 9.50
CA PRO A 104 4.21 -14.95 10.50
C PRO A 104 3.51 -14.07 11.53
N ALA A 105 4.14 -13.93 12.71
CA ALA A 105 3.78 -12.93 13.70
C ALA A 105 4.34 -11.57 13.31
N TRP A 106 3.48 -10.54 13.22
CA TRP A 106 3.88 -9.19 12.79
C TRP A 106 4.03 -8.19 13.94
N GLY A 107 3.79 -8.59 15.19
CA GLY A 107 3.88 -7.69 16.37
C GLY A 107 5.27 -7.11 16.66
N ASN A 108 6.33 -7.66 16.06
CA ASN A 108 7.70 -7.10 16.14
C ASN A 108 8.03 -6.16 14.96
N VAL A 109 7.14 -6.06 13.97
CA VAL A 109 7.30 -5.24 12.75
C VAL A 109 6.33 -4.07 12.75
N MET A 110 5.13 -4.27 13.30
CA MET A 110 4.06 -3.28 13.38
C MET A 110 3.65 -3.08 14.83
N ASN A 111 3.33 -1.85 15.20
CA ASN A 111 2.72 -1.57 16.51
C ASN A 111 1.22 -1.91 16.53
N ASP A 112 0.60 -1.84 17.71
CA ASP A 112 -0.80 -2.22 17.89
C ASP A 112 -1.76 -1.31 17.10
N GLU A 113 -1.42 -0.04 16.93
CA GLU A 113 -2.21 0.91 16.12
C GLU A 113 -2.19 0.50 14.64
N GLU A 114 -1.03 0.22 14.07
CA GLU A 114 -0.90 -0.25 12.68
C GLU A 114 -1.63 -1.58 12.43
N ILE A 115 -1.63 -2.48 13.41
CA ILE A 115 -2.38 -3.74 13.32
C ILE A 115 -3.89 -3.47 13.38
N LYS A 116 -4.36 -2.57 14.25
CA LYS A 116 -5.78 -2.15 14.30
C LYS A 116 -6.22 -1.51 12.98
N GLU A 117 -5.35 -0.72 12.34
CA GLU A 117 -5.62 -0.16 11.02
C GLU A 117 -5.73 -1.25 9.94
N LEU A 118 -4.92 -2.31 10.01
CA LEU A 118 -5.06 -3.48 9.14
C LEU A 118 -6.38 -4.22 9.38
N VAL A 119 -6.83 -4.35 10.64
CA VAL A 119 -8.15 -4.93 10.95
C VAL A 119 -9.26 -4.12 10.27
N ALA A 120 -9.21 -2.78 10.36
CA ALA A 120 -10.16 -1.90 9.67
C ALA A 120 -10.09 -2.06 8.14
N TYR A 121 -8.88 -2.13 7.58
CA TYR A 121 -8.70 -2.41 6.15
C TYR A 121 -9.30 -3.75 5.73
N LEU A 122 -9.16 -4.80 6.53
CA LEU A 122 -9.77 -6.11 6.24
C LEU A 122 -11.30 -6.04 6.26
N ARG A 123 -11.90 -5.21 7.12
CA ARG A 123 -13.35 -4.95 7.12
C ARG A 123 -13.82 -4.22 5.87
N PHE A 124 -13.02 -3.29 5.38
CA PHE A 124 -13.26 -2.67 4.08
C PHE A 124 -13.18 -3.71 2.94
N VAL A 125 -12.13 -4.54 2.92
CA VAL A 125 -11.89 -5.54 1.85
C VAL A 125 -13.01 -6.58 1.77
N CYS A 126 -13.47 -7.13 2.91
CA CYS A 126 -14.56 -8.11 2.92
C CYS A 126 -15.92 -7.46 2.59
N ASN A 127 -16.04 -6.13 2.71
CA ASN A 127 -17.33 -5.43 2.71
C ASN A 127 -18.35 -6.07 3.66
N CYS A 128 -17.88 -6.57 4.81
CA CYS A 128 -18.68 -7.33 5.76
C CYS A 128 -19.37 -6.39 6.77
N GLY A 129 -20.60 -6.72 7.14
CA GLY A 129 -21.48 -5.84 7.94
C GLY A 129 -22.23 -4.79 7.11
N SER A 130 -21.96 -4.68 5.81
CA SER A 130 -22.58 -3.70 4.90
C SER A 130 -24.01 -4.03 4.45
N GLY A 131 -24.65 -5.06 5.04
CA GLY A 131 -26.05 -5.44 4.79
C GLY A 131 -26.42 -5.58 3.31
N LYS A 132 -26.21 -6.76 2.74
CA LYS A 132 -26.95 -7.22 1.55
C LYS A 132 -27.63 -8.54 1.87
#